data_AF-A0AAD3ZIU2-F1
#
_entry.id   AF-A0AAD3ZIU2-F1
#
_cell.length_a   1.000
_cell.length_b   1.000
_cell.length_c   1.000
_cell.angle_alpha   90.00
_cell.angle_beta   90.00
_cell.angle_gamma   90.00
#
_symmetry.space_group_name_H-M   'P 1'
#
loop_
_entity.id
_entity.type
_entity.pdbx_description
1 polymer ?
#
loop_
_entity_poly.entity_id
_entity_poly.type
_entity_poly.pdbx_seq_one_letter_code
_entity_poly.pdbx_strand_id
1 'polypeptide(L)'
;MTGFRDKAGREWNMKTYAEMIARTTTMEAHLTGTANWLLENGYDLVVISSHAGSCEKCAPWQGKVLSLTEKTPGYPTLKDARADGLFHPNCRHAYSLYVDLDAEIEVTERETTFARSDDSNSGEVQQDIGSAVPVDSIPSAVKRGISKALAEALAHGARTGTECLLTLDASTGQPAYERVDGTTYSVQFPETLIEFLRKADRGSVILIHNHPSSSSFSNADLRTLAGYDPIKGMFVVGHDGTKYYVGKRDAQVTVETILKTYEKFARQYYDEYYRLVNANRMTPEQASKEFSHRVLESLAAELDLEYRRWDTP
;
A
#
# COMPACT_ATOMS: atom_id res chain seq x y z
N MET A 1 -23.99 29.70 -26.20
CA MET A 1 -22.54 29.91 -26.41
C MET A 1 -21.87 28.55 -26.34
N THR A 2 -21.30 28.04 -27.43
CA THR A 2 -20.74 26.66 -27.54
C THR A 2 -19.23 26.61 -27.36
N GLY A 3 -18.58 27.77 -27.27
CA GLY A 3 -17.15 27.91 -27.05
C GLY A 3 -16.74 29.35 -26.71
N PHE A 4 -15.46 29.53 -26.37
CA PHE A 4 -14.85 30.83 -26.10
C PHE A 4 -13.39 30.84 -26.58
N ARG A 5 -12.79 32.03 -26.66
CA ARG A 5 -11.41 32.22 -27.11
C ARG A 5 -10.51 32.53 -25.91
N ASP A 6 -9.40 31.82 -25.76
CA ASP A 6 -8.44 32.07 -24.67
C ASP A 6 -7.52 33.26 -24.97
N LYS A 7 -6.66 33.61 -24.00
CA LYS A 7 -5.68 34.72 -24.11
C LYS A 7 -4.64 34.49 -25.21
N ALA A 8 -4.38 33.24 -25.59
CA ALA A 8 -3.49 32.87 -26.69
C ALA A 8 -4.21 32.85 -28.05
N GLY A 9 -5.49 33.24 -28.08
CA GLY A 9 -6.30 33.32 -29.29
C GLY A 9 -6.83 31.96 -29.77
N ARG A 10 -6.72 30.90 -28.97
CA ARG A 10 -7.23 29.55 -29.30
C ARG A 10 -8.72 29.46 -29.00
N GLU A 11 -9.46 28.82 -29.91
CA GLU A 11 -10.87 28.54 -29.71
C GLU A 11 -11.06 27.24 -28.91
N TRP A 12 -11.91 27.31 -27.89
CA TRP A 12 -12.19 26.20 -26.99
C TRP A 12 -13.66 25.82 -27.04
N ASN A 13 -13.92 24.52 -27.21
CA ASN A 13 -15.21 23.96 -26.85
C ASN A 13 -15.34 23.92 -25.32
N MET A 14 -16.51 24.32 -24.79
CA MET A 14 -16.73 24.42 -23.35
C MET A 14 -16.51 23.08 -22.61
N LYS A 15 -16.89 21.95 -23.21
CA LYS A 15 -16.69 20.61 -22.64
C LYS A 15 -15.21 20.27 -22.53
N THR A 16 -14.46 20.46 -23.60
CA THR A 16 -13.02 20.17 -23.64
C THR A 16 -12.24 21.04 -22.66
N TYR A 17 -12.62 22.30 -22.53
CA TYR A 17 -12.02 23.21 -21.56
C TYR A 17 -12.34 22.77 -20.12
N ALA A 18 -13.61 22.46 -19.82
CA ALA A 18 -14.03 22.00 -18.50
C ALA A 18 -13.32 20.71 -18.08
N GLU A 19 -13.14 19.75 -18.99
CA GLU A 19 -12.40 18.51 -18.72
C GLU A 19 -10.91 18.77 -18.49
N MET A 20 -10.29 19.62 -19.32
CA MET A 20 -8.88 19.99 -19.19
C MET A 20 -8.61 20.70 -17.86
N ILE A 21 -9.44 21.69 -17.50
CA ILE A 21 -9.23 22.46 -16.27
C ILE A 21 -9.44 21.57 -15.05
N ALA A 22 -10.50 20.75 -15.01
CA ALA A 22 -10.75 19.84 -13.90
C ALA A 22 -9.57 18.88 -13.66
N ARG A 23 -9.07 18.23 -14.73
CA ARG A 23 -7.91 17.34 -14.62
C ARG A 23 -6.65 18.06 -14.14
N THR A 24 -6.38 19.23 -14.72
CA THR A 24 -5.17 20.00 -14.43
C THR A 24 -5.20 20.49 -12.97
N THR A 25 -6.31 21.08 -12.52
CA THR A 25 -6.43 21.58 -11.15
C THR A 25 -6.42 20.46 -10.10
N THR A 26 -7.02 19.30 -10.40
CA THR A 26 -6.95 18.13 -9.50
C THR A 26 -5.51 17.61 -9.38
N MET A 27 -4.79 17.54 -10.49
CA MET A 27 -3.37 17.15 -10.46
C MET A 27 -2.52 18.18 -9.70
N GLU A 28 -2.71 19.48 -9.95
CA GLU A 28 -2.02 20.54 -9.21
C GLU A 28 -2.27 20.46 -7.71
N ALA A 29 -3.52 20.24 -7.29
CA ALA A 29 -3.88 20.08 -5.89
C ALA A 29 -3.18 18.87 -5.25
N HIS A 30 -3.13 17.74 -5.96
CA HIS A 30 -2.41 16.54 -5.52
C HIS A 30 -0.90 16.82 -5.36
N LEU A 31 -0.27 17.38 -6.39
CA LEU A 31 1.16 17.72 -6.38
C LEU A 31 1.52 18.71 -5.26
N THR A 32 0.71 19.74 -5.05
CA THR A 32 0.91 20.70 -3.96
C THR A 32 0.73 20.03 -2.60
N GLY A 33 -0.27 19.17 -2.43
CA GLY A 33 -0.46 18.39 -1.20
C GLY A 33 0.75 17.52 -0.88
N THR A 34 1.26 16.79 -1.87
CA THR A 34 2.49 15.99 -1.74
C THR A 34 3.68 16.85 -1.38
N ALA A 35 3.90 17.99 -2.06
CA ALA A 35 5.00 18.89 -1.74
C ALA A 35 4.92 19.44 -0.32
N ASN A 36 3.73 19.86 0.13
CA ASN A 36 3.53 20.37 1.49
C ASN A 36 3.87 19.30 2.53
N TRP A 37 3.34 18.08 2.37
CA TRP A 37 3.61 16.99 3.30
C TRP A 37 5.11 16.65 3.35
N LEU A 38 5.79 16.60 2.21
CA LEU A 38 7.23 16.31 2.16
C LEU A 38 8.05 17.37 2.89
N LEU A 39 7.75 18.65 2.62
CA LEU A 39 8.47 19.76 3.25
C LEU A 39 8.20 19.86 4.74
N GLU A 40 6.97 19.58 5.20
CA GLU A 40 6.63 19.51 6.62
C GLU A 40 7.41 18.40 7.35
N ASN A 41 7.75 17.31 6.65
CA ASN A 41 8.53 16.20 7.19
C ASN A 41 10.04 16.32 6.89
N GLY A 42 10.50 17.48 6.40
CA GLY A 42 11.92 17.76 6.18
C GLY A 42 12.52 17.17 4.90
N TYR A 43 11.70 16.60 4.01
CA TYR A 43 12.15 16.05 2.74
C TYR A 43 12.10 17.10 1.63
N ASP A 44 13.21 17.26 0.92
CA ASP A 44 13.33 18.22 -0.18
C ASP A 44 13.45 17.57 -1.57
N LEU A 45 13.75 16.27 -1.65
CA LEU A 45 13.99 15.59 -2.91
C LEU A 45 12.78 14.76 -3.36
N VAL A 46 12.45 14.89 -4.64
CA VAL A 46 11.37 14.14 -5.28
C VAL A 46 11.82 13.53 -6.59
N VAL A 47 11.31 12.35 -6.93
CA VAL A 47 11.51 11.71 -8.22
C VAL A 47 10.29 11.89 -9.11
N ILE A 48 10.50 12.28 -10.36
CA ILE A 48 9.42 12.44 -11.34
C ILE A 48 9.02 11.06 -11.88
N SER A 49 7.72 10.76 -11.83
CA SER A 49 7.14 9.55 -12.42
C SER A 49 7.52 9.37 -13.90
N SER A 50 7.52 8.12 -14.37
CA SER A 50 7.83 7.76 -15.76
C SER A 50 6.68 6.94 -16.35
N HIS A 51 6.29 7.23 -17.58
CA HIS A 51 5.27 6.47 -18.32
C HIS A 51 5.51 6.48 -19.83
N ALA A 52 5.01 5.43 -20.48
CA ALA A 52 5.05 5.31 -21.92
C ALA A 52 4.13 6.36 -22.59
N GLY A 53 4.66 7.07 -23.59
CA GLY A 53 3.91 8.13 -24.29
C GLY A 53 4.05 9.53 -23.66
N SER A 54 5.10 9.76 -22.87
CA SER A 54 5.42 11.10 -22.37
C SER A 54 5.65 12.09 -23.52
N CYS A 55 5.16 13.32 -23.33
CA CYS A 55 5.34 14.39 -24.31
C CYS A 55 6.78 14.94 -24.29
N GLU A 56 7.15 15.67 -25.34
CA GLU A 56 8.48 16.28 -25.48
C GLU A 56 8.85 17.22 -24.32
N LYS A 57 7.87 17.84 -23.66
CA LYS A 57 8.11 18.73 -22.51
C LYS A 57 8.46 17.98 -21.23
N CYS A 58 7.87 16.80 -21.04
CA CYS A 58 8.04 16.04 -19.80
C CYS A 58 9.07 14.93 -19.94
N ALA A 59 9.30 14.42 -21.14
CA ALA A 59 10.27 13.36 -21.40
C ALA A 59 11.67 13.65 -20.82
N PRO A 60 12.22 14.88 -20.88
CA PRO A 60 13.52 15.19 -20.29
C PRO A 60 13.57 15.07 -18.76
N TRP A 61 12.42 15.08 -18.09
CA TRP A 61 12.32 15.12 -16.63
C TRP A 61 11.93 13.79 -16.01
N GLN A 62 11.48 12.81 -16.81
CA GLN A 62 11.08 11.50 -16.30
C GLN A 62 12.22 10.80 -15.57
N GLY A 63 11.94 10.26 -14.38
CA GLY A 63 12.89 9.56 -13.54
C GLY A 63 13.98 10.45 -12.92
N LYS A 64 14.00 11.76 -13.19
CA LYS A 64 14.96 12.68 -12.56
C LYS A 64 14.53 13.00 -11.13
N VAL A 65 15.54 13.15 -10.28
CA VAL A 65 15.39 13.65 -8.91
C VAL A 65 15.50 15.16 -8.92
N LEU A 66 14.53 15.85 -8.33
CA LEU A 66 14.45 17.31 -8.25
C LEU A 66 14.33 17.78 -6.80
N SER A 67 14.89 18.96 -6.52
CA SER A 67 14.69 19.68 -5.25
C SER A 67 13.39 20.49 -5.28
N LEU A 68 12.61 20.45 -4.19
CA LEU A 68 11.38 21.21 -4.00
C LEU A 68 11.66 22.68 -3.64
N THR A 69 12.66 22.96 -2.80
CA THR A 69 12.94 24.29 -2.22
C THR A 69 14.18 24.98 -2.78
N GLU A 70 14.85 24.40 -3.77
CA GLU A 70 16.14 24.87 -4.33
C GLU A 70 17.32 24.78 -3.35
N LYS A 71 17.11 24.17 -2.16
CA LYS A 71 18.10 24.17 -1.07
C LYS A 71 19.06 22.99 -1.11
N THR A 72 18.69 21.87 -1.72
CA THR A 72 19.57 20.70 -1.82
C THR A 72 20.55 20.84 -2.98
N PRO A 73 21.86 21.02 -2.73
CA PRO A 73 22.85 21.22 -3.79
C PRO A 73 23.00 19.97 -4.68
N GLY A 74 23.30 20.19 -5.97
CA GLY A 74 23.58 19.09 -6.91
C GLY A 74 22.35 18.54 -7.65
N TYR A 75 21.14 18.98 -7.29
CA TYR A 75 19.90 18.57 -7.96
C TYR A 75 19.24 19.74 -8.71
N PRO A 76 18.66 19.49 -9.90
CA PRO A 76 17.81 20.48 -10.56
C PRO A 76 16.56 20.77 -9.73
N THR A 77 15.96 21.95 -9.89
CA THR A 77 14.82 22.35 -9.05
C THR A 77 13.48 22.04 -9.73
N LEU A 78 12.45 21.77 -8.92
CA LEU A 78 11.09 21.58 -9.42
C LEU A 78 10.57 22.83 -10.15
N LYS A 79 11.01 24.01 -9.71
CA LYS A 79 10.67 25.29 -10.32
C LYS A 79 11.25 25.42 -11.73
N ASP A 80 12.52 25.06 -11.92
CA ASP A 80 13.15 25.08 -13.25
C ASP A 80 12.46 24.08 -14.18
N ALA A 81 12.18 22.87 -13.69
CA ALA A 81 11.46 21.87 -14.47
C ALA A 81 10.05 22.34 -14.89
N ARG A 82 9.33 23.04 -14.00
CA ARG A 82 8.04 23.66 -14.33
C ARG A 82 8.19 24.78 -15.37
N ALA A 83 9.25 25.59 -15.27
CA ALA A 83 9.53 26.64 -16.26
C ALA A 83 9.79 26.04 -17.66
N ASP A 84 10.44 24.89 -17.72
CA ASP A 84 10.70 24.14 -18.96
C ASP A 84 9.46 23.37 -19.49
N GLY A 85 8.36 23.38 -18.75
CA GLY A 85 7.06 22.87 -19.18
C GLY A 85 6.62 21.55 -18.55
N LEU A 86 7.30 21.08 -17.50
CA LEU A 86 6.81 19.98 -16.66
C LEU A 86 5.51 20.40 -15.95
N PHE A 87 4.56 19.46 -15.83
CA PHE A 87 3.21 19.71 -15.30
C PHE A 87 2.37 20.72 -16.10
N HIS A 88 2.53 20.73 -17.42
CA HIS A 88 1.65 21.48 -18.31
C HIS A 88 0.17 21.02 -18.21
N PRO A 89 -0.80 21.76 -18.76
CA PRO A 89 -2.20 21.34 -18.76
C PRO A 89 -2.41 19.95 -19.37
N ASN A 90 -3.28 19.13 -18.76
CA ASN A 90 -3.48 17.70 -19.04
C ASN A 90 -2.26 16.78 -18.81
N CYS A 91 -1.20 17.25 -18.16
CA CYS A 91 -0.08 16.39 -17.78
C CYS A 91 -0.55 15.31 -16.80
N ARG A 92 -0.04 14.09 -16.98
CA ARG A 92 -0.31 12.92 -16.11
C ARG A 92 0.85 12.56 -15.20
N HIS A 93 1.97 13.28 -15.30
CA HIS A 93 3.11 13.04 -14.41
C HIS A 93 2.73 13.50 -13.00
N ALA A 94 3.17 12.72 -12.02
CA ALA A 94 3.26 13.10 -10.63
C ALA A 94 4.73 13.01 -10.15
N TYR A 95 5.00 13.41 -8.92
CA TYR A 95 6.26 13.13 -8.24
C TYR A 95 6.01 12.49 -6.87
N SER A 96 6.97 11.70 -6.42
CA SER A 96 6.98 11.06 -5.10
C SER A 96 8.29 11.36 -4.37
N LEU A 97 8.33 11.10 -3.06
CA LEU A 97 9.55 11.21 -2.27
C LEU A 97 10.71 10.47 -2.95
N TYR A 98 11.88 11.11 -3.01
CA TYR A 98 13.14 10.45 -3.30
C TYR A 98 13.97 10.41 -2.02
N VAL A 99 14.37 9.20 -1.63
CA VAL A 99 15.27 8.95 -0.50
C VAL A 99 16.60 8.49 -1.05
N ASP A 100 17.68 9.19 -0.70
CA ASP A 100 19.04 8.73 -0.94
C ASP A 100 19.42 7.74 0.18
N LEU A 101 19.16 6.45 -0.08
CA LEU A 101 19.29 5.39 0.91
C LEU A 101 20.73 5.25 1.43
N ASP A 102 21.73 5.49 0.58
CA ASP A 102 23.14 5.39 0.98
C ASP A 102 23.50 6.51 1.97
N ALA A 103 22.99 7.72 1.74
CA ALA A 103 23.17 8.84 2.65
C ALA A 103 22.42 8.66 3.99
N GLU A 104 21.21 8.09 3.98
CA GLU A 104 20.43 7.84 5.20
C GLU A 104 21.04 6.72 6.08
N ILE A 105 21.62 5.68 5.46
CA ILE A 105 22.33 4.62 6.16
C ILE A 105 23.56 5.19 6.89
N GLU A 106 24.35 6.05 6.25
CA GLU A 106 25.51 6.68 6.90
C GLU A 106 25.14 7.54 8.11
N VAL A 107 24.02 8.26 8.05
CA VAL A 107 23.53 9.08 9.18
C VAL A 107 23.09 8.19 10.34
N THR A 108 22.31 7.14 10.03
CA THR A 108 21.80 6.19 11.03
C THR A 108 22.93 5.42 11.70
N GLU A 109 23.97 5.02 10.97
CA GLU A 109 25.16 4.36 11.52
C GLU A 109 25.98 5.29 12.44
N ARG A 110 26.05 6.59 12.13
CA ARG A 110 26.68 7.59 13.02
C ARG A 110 25.87 7.83 14.29
N GLU A 111 24.55 7.92 14.21
CA GLU A 111 23.69 8.13 15.38
C GLU A 111 23.69 6.90 16.32
N THR A 112 23.68 5.70 15.76
CA THR A 112 23.73 4.44 16.52
C THR A 112 25.10 4.15 17.14
N THR A 113 26.19 4.66 16.58
CA THR A 113 27.53 4.54 17.19
C THR A 113 27.71 5.48 18.38
N PHE A 114 27.06 6.65 18.39
CA PHE A 114 27.06 7.57 19.54
C PHE A 114 26.18 7.07 20.71
N ALA A 115 25.10 6.33 20.44
CA ALA A 115 24.20 5.82 21.48
C ALA A 115 24.72 4.58 22.24
N ARG A 116 25.84 3.96 21.81
CA ARG A 116 26.35 2.69 22.37
C ARG A 116 27.42 2.83 23.45
N SER A 117 27.82 4.05 23.83
CA SER A 117 28.84 4.23 24.87
C SER A 117 28.31 4.19 26.31
N ASP A 118 27.00 4.35 26.53
CA ASP A 118 26.41 4.48 27.86
C ASP A 118 25.22 3.53 28.05
N ASP A 119 25.48 2.23 28.22
CA ASP A 119 24.75 1.44 29.24
C ASP A 119 25.33 0.03 29.36
N SER A 120 26.07 -0.17 30.45
CA SER A 120 26.38 -1.48 30.97
C SER A 120 25.28 -1.92 31.94
N ASN A 121 24.68 -3.10 31.67
CA ASN A 121 23.92 -3.98 32.57
C ASN A 121 22.38 -3.90 32.54
N SER A 122 21.73 -4.79 31.79
CA SER A 122 20.57 -5.57 32.28
C SER A 122 20.26 -6.72 31.32
N GLY A 123 19.83 -7.85 31.89
CA GLY A 123 19.75 -9.16 31.25
C GLY A 123 18.76 -9.26 30.09
N GLU A 124 19.08 -10.18 29.17
CA GLU A 124 18.28 -10.55 28.02
C GLU A 124 16.85 -10.96 28.44
N VAL A 125 15.88 -10.12 28.09
CA VAL A 125 14.47 -10.54 27.96
C VAL A 125 14.24 -10.84 26.48
N GLN A 126 14.41 -12.11 26.09
CA GLN A 126 13.84 -12.62 24.84
C GLN A 126 12.32 -12.62 24.98
N GLN A 127 11.66 -11.51 24.60
CA GLN A 127 10.21 -11.45 24.52
C GLN A 127 9.73 -12.38 23.41
N ASP A 128 8.86 -13.32 23.77
CA ASP A 128 8.34 -14.39 22.93
C ASP A 128 7.41 -13.86 21.83
N ILE A 129 7.99 -13.45 20.70
CA ILE A 129 7.32 -12.91 19.49
C ILE A 129 6.32 -13.92 18.87
N GLY A 130 6.32 -15.18 19.31
CA GLY A 130 5.49 -16.27 18.76
C GLY A 130 4.09 -16.43 19.37
N SER A 131 3.78 -15.81 20.51
CA SER A 131 2.54 -16.07 21.27
C SER A 131 1.31 -15.24 20.84
N ALA A 132 1.48 -14.28 19.92
CA ALA A 132 0.49 -13.22 19.65
C ALA A 132 -0.40 -13.42 18.40
N VAL A 133 -0.44 -14.60 17.76
CA VAL A 133 -1.32 -14.86 16.58
C VAL A 133 -2.58 -15.63 17.02
N PRO A 134 -3.76 -14.96 17.15
CA PRO A 134 -4.99 -15.55 17.69
C PRO A 134 -5.82 -16.27 16.60
N VAL A 135 -5.15 -17.11 15.82
CA VAL A 135 -5.77 -17.92 14.77
C VAL A 135 -5.72 -19.39 15.17
N ASP A 136 -6.87 -20.05 15.21
CA ASP A 136 -7.01 -21.40 15.78
C ASP A 136 -6.62 -22.48 14.78
N SER A 137 -6.91 -22.25 13.49
CA SER A 137 -6.57 -23.20 12.41
C SER A 137 -5.07 -23.26 12.05
N ILE A 138 -4.26 -22.42 12.67
CA ILE A 138 -2.82 -22.32 12.42
C ILE A 138 -2.04 -22.99 13.56
N PRO A 139 -1.23 -24.01 13.28
CA PRO A 139 -0.44 -24.70 14.30
C PRO A 139 0.52 -23.76 15.02
N SER A 140 0.71 -23.93 16.33
CA SER A 140 1.60 -23.09 17.13
C SER A 140 3.04 -23.03 16.60
N ALA A 141 3.53 -24.11 15.98
CA ALA A 141 4.84 -24.16 15.35
C ALA A 141 5.01 -23.16 14.19
N VAL A 142 3.92 -22.84 13.49
CA VAL A 142 3.89 -21.94 12.31
C VAL A 142 3.77 -20.47 12.74
N LYS A 143 3.13 -20.20 13.88
CA LYS A 143 2.83 -18.84 14.37
C LYS A 143 4.07 -17.95 14.48
N ARG A 144 5.22 -18.50 14.88
CA ARG A 144 6.49 -17.76 14.93
C ARG A 144 6.93 -17.24 13.55
N GLY A 145 6.81 -18.09 12.52
CA GLY A 145 7.12 -17.71 11.14
C GLY A 145 6.20 -16.60 10.64
N ILE A 146 4.91 -16.70 10.94
CA ILE A 146 3.90 -15.68 10.61
C ILE A 146 4.22 -14.36 11.32
N SER A 147 4.51 -14.35 12.62
CA SER A 147 4.88 -13.14 13.35
C SER A 147 6.10 -12.46 12.73
N LYS A 148 7.14 -13.24 12.38
CA LYS A 148 8.35 -12.71 11.72
C LYS A 148 8.02 -12.10 10.36
N ALA A 149 7.24 -12.78 9.54
CA ALA A 149 6.85 -12.29 8.22
C ALA A 149 5.95 -11.04 8.31
N LEU A 150 5.05 -10.97 9.29
CA LEU A 150 4.25 -9.75 9.52
C LEU A 150 5.14 -8.57 9.93
N ALA A 151 6.14 -8.80 10.80
CA ALA A 151 7.11 -7.77 11.15
C ALA A 151 7.95 -7.34 9.93
N GLU A 152 8.35 -8.27 9.07
CA GLU A 152 9.08 -7.98 7.84
C GLU A 152 8.24 -7.16 6.85
N ALA A 153 6.98 -7.56 6.63
CA ALA A 153 6.06 -6.83 5.75
C ALA A 153 5.74 -5.43 6.28
N LEU A 154 5.56 -5.28 7.60
CA LEU A 154 5.39 -3.96 8.22
C LEU A 154 6.64 -3.10 8.05
N ALA A 155 7.83 -3.67 8.31
CA ALA A 155 9.09 -2.94 8.14
C ALA A 155 9.33 -2.54 6.67
N HIS A 156 8.97 -3.40 5.71
CA HIS A 156 8.99 -3.05 4.28
C HIS A 156 8.04 -1.89 3.98
N GLY A 157 6.81 -1.98 4.46
CA GLY A 157 5.81 -0.93 4.31
C GLY A 157 6.26 0.40 4.89
N ALA A 158 6.80 0.39 6.11
CA ALA A 158 7.31 1.58 6.77
C ALA A 158 8.50 2.20 6.02
N ARG A 159 9.37 1.38 5.41
CA ARG A 159 10.52 1.85 4.62
C ARG A 159 10.13 2.41 3.24
N THR A 160 9.16 1.81 2.57
CA THR A 160 8.93 2.05 1.14
C THR A 160 7.61 2.74 0.82
N GLY A 161 6.64 2.74 1.74
CA GLY A 161 5.26 3.14 1.47
C GLY A 161 4.54 2.21 0.48
N THR A 162 5.11 1.03 0.19
CA THR A 162 4.56 0.05 -0.75
C THR A 162 4.17 -1.24 -0.04
N GLU A 163 3.38 -2.05 -0.74
CA GLU A 163 3.07 -3.42 -0.35
C GLU A 163 4.22 -4.36 -0.72
N CYS A 164 4.38 -5.41 0.06
CA CYS A 164 5.11 -6.61 -0.35
C CYS A 164 4.30 -7.85 -0.01
N LEU A 165 4.57 -8.93 -0.72
CA LEU A 165 4.00 -10.24 -0.47
C LEU A 165 5.11 -11.20 -0.03
N LEU A 166 4.89 -11.82 1.12
CA LEU A 166 5.67 -12.93 1.65
C LEU A 166 4.82 -14.20 1.57
N THR A 167 5.46 -15.30 1.21
CA THR A 167 4.81 -16.60 1.02
C THR A 167 5.44 -17.61 1.96
N LEU A 168 4.63 -18.21 2.83
CA LEU A 168 5.08 -19.22 3.79
C LEU A 168 4.47 -20.58 3.49
N ASP A 169 5.21 -21.63 3.82
CA ASP A 169 4.69 -22.99 3.90
C ASP A 169 3.79 -23.13 5.14
N ALA A 170 2.57 -23.62 4.94
CA ALA A 170 1.55 -23.68 5.98
C ALA A 170 1.81 -24.73 7.07
N SER A 171 2.76 -25.64 6.86
CA SER A 171 3.11 -26.71 7.80
C SER A 171 4.33 -26.36 8.66
N THR A 172 5.28 -25.63 8.09
CA THR A 172 6.57 -25.29 8.73
C THR A 172 6.67 -23.82 9.16
N GLY A 173 5.89 -22.93 8.55
CA GLY A 173 6.00 -21.48 8.74
C GLY A 173 7.28 -20.86 8.15
N GLN A 174 8.01 -21.61 7.33
CA GLN A 174 9.21 -21.11 6.64
C GLN A 174 8.85 -20.45 5.30
N PRO A 175 9.69 -19.53 4.78
CA PRO A 175 9.50 -18.98 3.44
C PRO A 175 9.43 -20.08 2.39
N ALA A 176 8.37 -20.07 1.58
CA ALA A 176 8.13 -21.03 0.50
C ALA A 176 8.35 -20.44 -0.89
N TYR A 177 8.37 -19.12 -1.02
CA TYR A 177 8.67 -18.39 -2.24
C TYR A 177 9.40 -17.08 -1.89
N GLU A 178 10.14 -16.52 -2.85
CA GLU A 178 10.84 -15.23 -2.69
C GLU A 178 9.84 -14.07 -2.45
N ARG A 179 10.30 -12.99 -1.79
CA ARG A 179 9.45 -11.82 -1.57
C ARG A 179 9.11 -11.16 -2.91
N VAL A 180 7.85 -10.75 -3.05
CA VAL A 180 7.40 -9.98 -4.22
C VAL A 180 7.05 -8.57 -3.77
N ASP A 181 7.81 -7.59 -4.24
CA ASP A 181 7.56 -6.18 -3.95
C ASP A 181 6.47 -5.64 -4.88
N GLY A 182 5.63 -4.75 -4.34
CA GLY A 182 4.49 -4.18 -5.02
C GLY A 182 4.53 -2.66 -5.10
N THR A 183 3.34 -2.11 -5.27
CA THR A 183 3.05 -0.66 -5.26
C THR A 183 2.37 -0.29 -3.95
N THR A 184 1.98 0.97 -3.77
CA THR A 184 1.17 1.40 -2.61
C THR A 184 -0.23 0.77 -2.55
N TYR A 185 -0.68 0.10 -3.62
CA TYR A 185 -2.07 -0.39 -3.73
C TYR A 185 -2.20 -1.86 -4.10
N SER A 186 -1.12 -2.50 -4.52
CA SER A 186 -1.19 -3.88 -5.01
C SER A 186 0.20 -4.50 -5.16
N VAL A 187 0.24 -5.83 -5.02
CA VAL A 187 1.34 -6.68 -5.48
C VAL A 187 0.91 -7.42 -6.75
N GLN A 188 1.68 -7.28 -7.83
CA GLN A 188 1.45 -8.05 -9.05
C GLN A 188 2.15 -9.41 -8.95
N PHE A 189 1.42 -10.49 -9.18
CA PHE A 189 1.98 -11.83 -9.08
C PHE A 189 2.80 -12.13 -10.34
N PRO A 190 4.11 -12.36 -10.23
CA PRO A 190 4.91 -12.80 -11.38
C PRO A 190 4.45 -14.18 -11.84
N GLU A 191 4.65 -14.51 -13.12
CA GLU A 191 4.23 -15.81 -13.66
C GLU A 191 4.88 -16.98 -12.89
N THR A 192 6.10 -16.80 -12.40
CA THR A 192 6.81 -17.79 -11.56
C THR A 192 6.08 -18.09 -10.25
N LEU A 193 5.49 -17.08 -9.61
CA LEU A 193 4.65 -17.27 -8.41
C LEU A 193 3.34 -17.96 -8.77
N ILE A 194 2.72 -17.60 -9.90
CA ILE A 194 1.50 -18.25 -10.39
C ILE A 194 1.76 -19.73 -10.66
N GLU A 195 2.88 -20.07 -11.30
CA GLU A 195 3.30 -21.45 -11.53
C GLU A 195 3.58 -22.21 -10.24
N PHE A 196 4.24 -21.57 -9.27
CA PHE A 196 4.44 -22.14 -7.94
C PHE A 196 3.10 -22.49 -7.29
N LEU A 197 2.15 -21.54 -7.27
CA LEU A 197 0.82 -21.75 -6.72
C LEU A 197 0.00 -22.78 -7.48
N ARG A 198 0.22 -23.00 -8.78
CA ARG A 198 -0.46 -24.06 -9.55
C ARG A 198 0.06 -25.47 -9.21
N LYS A 199 1.32 -25.57 -8.77
CA LYS A 199 2.00 -26.85 -8.47
C LYS A 199 1.90 -27.24 -6.99
N ALA A 200 1.64 -26.28 -6.11
CA ALA A 200 1.56 -26.51 -4.68
C ALA A 200 0.34 -27.36 -4.28
N ASP A 201 0.45 -28.08 -3.17
CA ASP A 201 -0.65 -28.88 -2.63
C ASP A 201 -1.75 -27.99 -2.05
N ARG A 202 -2.99 -28.47 -2.07
CA ARG A 202 -4.14 -27.75 -1.50
C ARG A 202 -3.88 -27.37 -0.03
N GLY A 203 -4.09 -26.10 0.32
CA GLY A 203 -3.92 -25.60 1.68
C GLY A 203 -2.48 -25.63 2.22
N SER A 204 -1.47 -25.78 1.36
CA SER A 204 -0.05 -25.81 1.77
C SER A 204 0.59 -24.42 1.86
N VAL A 205 -0.09 -23.35 1.42
CA VAL A 205 0.48 -22.00 1.32
C VAL A 205 -0.25 -20.99 2.20
N ILE A 206 0.50 -20.13 2.88
CA ILE A 206 0.01 -18.93 3.58
C ILE A 206 0.62 -17.70 2.92
N LEU A 207 -0.21 -16.72 2.59
CA LEU A 207 0.25 -15.44 2.08
C LEU A 207 0.23 -14.38 3.17
N ILE A 208 1.22 -13.48 3.18
CA ILE A 208 1.35 -12.41 4.16
C ILE A 208 1.72 -11.13 3.41
N HIS A 209 0.99 -10.06 3.63
CA HIS A 209 1.31 -8.76 3.04
C HIS A 209 0.96 -7.61 3.99
N ASN A 210 1.30 -6.39 3.60
CA ASN A 210 0.97 -5.18 4.33
C ASN A 210 0.03 -4.29 3.54
N HIS A 211 -0.78 -3.49 4.22
CA HIS A 211 -1.62 -2.44 3.62
C HIS A 211 -1.23 -1.07 4.17
N PRO A 212 -0.72 -0.14 3.34
CA PRO A 212 -0.40 1.23 3.76
C PRO A 212 -1.59 1.99 4.36
N SER A 213 -2.81 1.72 3.90
CA SER A 213 -4.05 2.29 4.42
C SER A 213 -4.55 1.65 5.73
N SER A 214 -3.88 0.61 6.23
CA SER A 214 -4.28 -0.18 7.40
C SER A 214 -5.67 -0.84 7.33
N SER A 215 -6.28 -0.85 6.14
CA SER A 215 -7.52 -1.56 5.88
C SER A 215 -7.33 -3.08 5.92
N SER A 216 -8.43 -3.80 6.13
CA SER A 216 -8.47 -5.25 5.96
C SER A 216 -8.42 -5.65 4.47
N PHE A 217 -8.96 -6.80 4.10
CA PHE A 217 -8.87 -7.37 2.76
C PHE A 217 -9.77 -6.67 1.73
N SER A 218 -9.25 -6.53 0.51
CA SER A 218 -9.96 -6.02 -0.68
C SER A 218 -10.62 -7.15 -1.47
N ASN A 219 -11.38 -6.79 -2.51
CA ASN A 219 -11.92 -7.77 -3.45
C ASN A 219 -10.81 -8.51 -4.26
N ALA A 220 -9.65 -7.89 -4.45
CA ALA A 220 -8.52 -8.50 -5.15
C ALA A 220 -7.89 -9.60 -4.29
N ASP A 221 -7.73 -9.35 -2.99
CA ASP A 221 -7.21 -10.33 -2.03
C ASP A 221 -8.13 -11.53 -1.93
N LEU A 222 -9.45 -11.28 -1.84
CA LEU A 222 -10.44 -12.35 -1.77
C LEU A 222 -10.55 -13.15 -3.07
N ARG A 223 -10.37 -12.50 -4.22
CA ARG A 223 -10.23 -13.19 -5.51
C ARG A 223 -9.01 -14.11 -5.51
N THR A 224 -7.87 -13.65 -4.99
CA THR A 224 -6.66 -14.46 -4.88
C THR A 224 -6.88 -15.64 -3.93
N LEU A 225 -7.43 -15.39 -2.73
CA LEU A 225 -7.76 -16.43 -1.76
C LEU A 225 -8.62 -17.51 -2.42
N ALA A 226 -9.75 -17.16 -3.01
CA ALA A 226 -10.67 -18.13 -3.61
C ALA A 226 -10.19 -18.72 -4.94
N GLY A 227 -9.30 -18.05 -5.65
CA GLY A 227 -8.82 -18.46 -6.97
C GLY A 227 -7.73 -19.53 -6.97
N TYR A 228 -7.01 -19.68 -5.86
CA TYR A 228 -5.93 -20.66 -5.73
C TYR A 228 -6.20 -21.63 -4.57
N ASP A 229 -6.48 -22.89 -4.89
CA ASP A 229 -6.69 -23.98 -3.92
C ASP A 229 -5.52 -24.17 -2.93
N PRO A 230 -4.25 -23.96 -3.32
CA PRO A 230 -3.13 -24.09 -2.39
C PRO A 230 -3.07 -23.06 -1.28
N ILE A 231 -3.73 -21.91 -1.45
CA ILE A 231 -3.77 -20.88 -0.41
C ILE A 231 -4.75 -21.32 0.69
N LYS A 232 -4.21 -21.60 1.87
CA LYS A 232 -4.97 -21.89 3.10
C LYS A 232 -5.58 -20.62 3.70
N GLY A 233 -4.80 -19.53 3.72
CA GLY A 233 -5.23 -18.26 4.27
C GLY A 233 -4.23 -17.13 3.98
N MET A 234 -4.66 -15.92 4.27
CA MET A 234 -3.91 -14.70 4.08
C MET A 234 -3.86 -13.91 5.38
N PHE A 235 -2.70 -13.32 5.66
CA PHE A 235 -2.51 -12.34 6.72
C PHE A 235 -2.20 -10.96 6.12
N VAL A 236 -2.71 -9.93 6.78
CA VAL A 236 -2.42 -8.53 6.48
C VAL A 236 -1.94 -7.83 7.73
N VAL A 237 -0.93 -6.97 7.60
CA VAL A 237 -0.57 -5.97 8.62
C VAL A 237 -0.77 -4.55 8.07
N GLY A 238 -1.54 -3.75 8.79
CA GLY A 238 -1.64 -2.31 8.55
C GLY A 238 -0.39 -1.59 9.01
N HIS A 239 -0.11 -0.42 8.42
CA HIS A 239 1.03 0.41 8.85
C HIS A 239 0.85 0.99 10.27
N ASP A 240 -0.37 0.95 10.81
CA ASP A 240 -0.67 1.24 12.21
C ASP A 240 -0.46 0.04 13.16
N GLY A 241 -0.01 -1.10 12.63
CA GLY A 241 0.25 -2.32 13.38
C GLY A 241 -0.97 -3.22 13.59
N THR A 242 -2.18 -2.83 13.17
CA THR A 242 -3.35 -3.71 13.20
C THR A 242 -3.16 -4.87 12.23
N LYS A 243 -3.51 -6.08 12.65
CA LYS A 243 -3.34 -7.30 11.87
C LYS A 243 -4.69 -7.95 11.59
N TYR A 244 -4.76 -8.59 10.43
CA TYR A 244 -5.93 -9.32 9.97
C TYR A 244 -5.54 -10.70 9.48
N TYR A 245 -6.46 -11.64 9.59
CA TYR A 245 -6.38 -12.96 9.00
C TYR A 245 -7.70 -13.30 8.34
N VAL A 246 -7.62 -13.90 7.15
CA VAL A 246 -8.74 -14.61 6.51
C VAL A 246 -8.27 -15.96 6.03
N GLY A 247 -8.96 -17.03 6.43
CA GLY A 247 -8.61 -18.41 6.09
C GLY A 247 -9.80 -19.21 5.57
N LYS A 248 -9.52 -20.14 4.66
CA LYS A 248 -10.48 -21.15 4.24
C LYS A 248 -10.61 -22.20 5.34
N ARG A 249 -11.85 -22.59 5.62
CA ARG A 249 -12.14 -23.85 6.31
C ARG A 249 -12.27 -24.98 5.28
N ASP A 250 -13.02 -26.02 5.63
CA ASP A 250 -13.24 -27.18 4.75
C ASP A 250 -14.14 -26.86 3.54
N ALA A 251 -14.95 -25.79 3.64
CA ALA A 251 -15.83 -25.35 2.56
C ALA A 251 -15.03 -24.82 1.35
N GLN A 252 -15.33 -25.33 0.15
CA GLN A 252 -14.86 -24.71 -1.08
C GLN A 252 -15.65 -23.44 -1.34
N VAL A 253 -14.97 -22.30 -1.26
CA VAL A 253 -15.51 -21.01 -1.67
C VAL A 253 -15.00 -20.68 -3.07
N THR A 254 -15.93 -20.40 -4.00
CA THR A 254 -15.57 -19.99 -5.36
C THR A 254 -15.31 -18.47 -5.43
N VAL A 255 -14.53 -18.05 -6.44
CA VAL A 255 -14.31 -16.62 -6.74
C VAL A 255 -15.63 -15.89 -6.96
N GLU A 256 -16.62 -16.52 -7.61
CA GLU A 256 -17.92 -15.89 -7.85
C GLU A 256 -18.68 -15.66 -6.54
N THR A 257 -18.75 -16.68 -5.68
CA THR A 257 -19.46 -16.60 -4.41
C THR A 257 -18.83 -15.55 -3.49
N ILE A 258 -17.50 -15.56 -3.34
CA ILE A 258 -16.82 -14.63 -2.43
C ILE A 258 -16.99 -13.17 -2.86
N LEU A 259 -16.90 -12.89 -4.16
CA LEU A 259 -17.03 -11.53 -4.68
C LEU A 259 -18.48 -11.03 -4.61
N LYS A 260 -19.47 -11.87 -4.92
CA LYS A 260 -20.88 -11.50 -4.75
C LYS A 260 -21.21 -11.18 -3.30
N THR A 261 -20.73 -11.99 -2.36
CA THR A 261 -20.95 -11.75 -0.92
C THR A 261 -20.22 -10.49 -0.44
N TYR A 262 -18.98 -10.25 -0.92
CA TYR A 262 -18.26 -9.00 -0.63
C TYR A 262 -19.04 -7.79 -1.11
N GLU A 263 -19.49 -7.76 -2.36
CA GLU A 263 -20.26 -6.65 -2.91
C GLU A 263 -21.58 -6.43 -2.19
N LYS A 264 -22.28 -7.51 -1.81
CA LYS A 264 -23.52 -7.45 -1.01
C LYS A 264 -23.29 -6.68 0.28
N PHE A 265 -22.29 -7.06 1.08
CA PHE A 265 -22.01 -6.41 2.36
C PHE A 265 -21.35 -5.03 2.21
N ALA A 266 -20.49 -4.85 1.21
CA ALA A 266 -19.92 -3.56 0.88
C ALA A 266 -21.02 -2.53 0.58
N ARG A 267 -22.01 -2.87 -0.25
CA ARG A 267 -23.16 -2.00 -0.52
C ARG A 267 -24.02 -1.76 0.73
N GLN A 268 -24.19 -2.79 1.57
CA GLN A 268 -24.98 -2.68 2.80
C GLN A 268 -24.37 -1.67 3.79
N TYR A 269 -23.05 -1.61 3.90
CA TYR A 269 -22.37 -0.75 4.89
C TYR A 269 -21.88 0.58 4.32
N TYR A 270 -21.78 0.74 3.00
CA TYR A 270 -21.19 1.92 2.36
C TYR A 270 -21.82 3.23 2.83
N ASP A 271 -23.16 3.31 2.80
CA ASP A 271 -23.90 4.53 3.17
C ASP A 271 -23.64 4.99 4.61
N GLU A 272 -23.42 4.04 5.53
CA GLU A 272 -23.16 4.34 6.94
C GLU A 272 -21.81 5.05 7.09
N TYR A 273 -20.74 4.46 6.59
CA TYR A 273 -19.39 5.03 6.68
C TYR A 273 -19.25 6.29 5.84
N TYR A 274 -19.89 6.35 4.67
CA TYR A 274 -19.94 7.56 3.84
C TYR A 274 -20.56 8.75 4.59
N ARG A 275 -21.65 8.53 5.33
CA ARG A 275 -22.26 9.58 6.17
C ARG A 275 -21.35 10.00 7.33
N LEU A 276 -20.62 9.07 7.95
CA LEU A 276 -19.68 9.38 9.03
C LEU A 276 -18.52 10.26 8.55
N VAL A 277 -17.97 9.97 7.36
CA VAL A 277 -16.94 10.81 6.72
C VAL A 277 -17.47 12.19 6.38
N ASN A 278 -18.63 12.28 5.72
CA ASN A 278 -19.23 13.57 5.35
C ASN A 278 -19.63 14.43 6.55
N ALA A 279 -19.96 13.80 7.68
CA ALA A 279 -20.25 14.49 8.93
C ALA A 279 -18.98 14.88 9.72
N ASN A 280 -17.78 14.65 9.18
CA ASN A 280 -16.49 14.82 9.86
C ASN A 280 -16.39 14.05 11.20
N ARG A 281 -17.10 12.92 11.31
CA ARG A 281 -17.07 12.05 12.49
C ARG A 281 -16.01 10.96 12.40
N MET A 282 -15.47 10.72 11.21
CA MET A 282 -14.36 9.80 10.92
C MET A 282 -13.53 10.36 9.77
N THR A 283 -12.21 10.12 9.76
CA THR A 283 -11.40 10.37 8.56
C THR A 283 -11.67 9.30 7.49
N PRO A 284 -11.37 9.56 6.20
CA PRO A 284 -11.47 8.54 5.15
C PRO A 284 -10.67 7.27 5.45
N GLU A 285 -9.50 7.38 6.07
CA GLU A 285 -8.62 6.26 6.42
C GLU A 285 -9.24 5.41 7.53
N GLN A 286 -9.71 6.06 8.60
CA GLN A 286 -10.43 5.39 9.68
C GLN A 286 -11.70 4.69 9.17
N ALA A 287 -12.45 5.37 8.29
CA ALA A 287 -13.65 4.81 7.69
C ALA A 287 -13.32 3.61 6.80
N SER A 288 -12.28 3.68 5.95
CA SER A 288 -11.83 2.57 5.12
C SER A 288 -11.42 1.35 5.95
N LYS A 289 -10.69 1.58 7.04
CA LYS A 289 -10.27 0.55 7.98
C LYS A 289 -11.47 -0.17 8.61
N GLU A 290 -12.40 0.57 9.21
CA GLU A 290 -13.55 -0.04 9.88
C GLU A 290 -14.58 -0.62 8.89
N PHE A 291 -14.77 0.03 7.73
CA PHE A 291 -15.61 -0.47 6.65
C PHE A 291 -15.12 -1.82 6.14
N SER A 292 -13.84 -1.92 5.76
CA SER A 292 -13.26 -3.17 5.26
C SER A 292 -13.35 -4.28 6.31
N HIS A 293 -13.07 -3.99 7.58
CA HIS A 293 -13.21 -4.95 8.66
C HIS A 293 -14.64 -5.50 8.78
N ARG A 294 -15.65 -4.62 8.84
CA ARG A 294 -17.05 -5.02 9.02
C ARG A 294 -17.62 -5.80 7.83
N VAL A 295 -17.20 -5.47 6.61
CA VAL A 295 -17.52 -6.25 5.41
C VAL A 295 -16.97 -7.68 5.57
N LEU A 296 -15.72 -7.81 6.02
CA LEU A 296 -15.06 -9.11 6.18
C LEU A 296 -15.65 -9.95 7.32
N GLU A 297 -16.05 -9.34 8.44
CA GLU A 297 -16.75 -10.06 9.52
C GLU A 297 -18.03 -10.73 9.02
N SER A 298 -18.84 -9.99 8.26
CA SER A 298 -20.13 -10.45 7.76
C SER A 298 -19.96 -11.48 6.63
N LEU A 299 -19.01 -11.23 5.74
CA LEU A 299 -18.65 -12.17 4.68
C LEU A 299 -18.14 -13.49 5.25
N ALA A 300 -17.26 -13.44 6.25
CA ALA A 300 -16.69 -14.64 6.85
C ALA A 300 -17.75 -15.46 7.58
N ALA A 301 -18.68 -14.80 8.27
CA ALA A 301 -19.82 -15.48 8.91
C ALA A 301 -20.75 -16.16 7.88
N GLU A 302 -21.01 -15.54 6.72
CA GLU A 302 -21.88 -16.09 5.68
C GLU A 302 -21.23 -17.23 4.89
N LEU A 303 -19.91 -17.17 4.67
CA LEU A 303 -19.16 -18.13 3.85
C LEU A 303 -18.37 -19.17 4.66
N ASP A 304 -18.55 -19.19 5.98
CA ASP A 304 -17.82 -20.05 6.91
C ASP A 304 -16.28 -19.93 6.75
N LEU A 305 -15.79 -18.69 6.61
CA LEU A 305 -14.36 -18.40 6.64
C LEU A 305 -13.92 -18.10 8.08
N GLU A 306 -12.66 -18.41 8.38
CA GLU A 306 -12.07 -17.94 9.64
C GLU A 306 -11.51 -16.53 9.43
N TYR A 307 -12.09 -15.55 10.13
CA TYR A 307 -11.61 -14.17 10.12
C TYR A 307 -11.23 -13.72 11.52
N ARG A 308 -10.12 -12.97 11.62
CA ARG A 308 -9.62 -12.39 12.87
C ARG A 308 -9.04 -10.99 12.60
N ARG A 309 -9.27 -10.08 13.54
CA ARG A 309 -8.55 -8.80 13.68
C ARG A 309 -7.94 -8.75 15.07
N TRP A 310 -6.70 -8.28 15.18
CA TRP A 310 -6.07 -8.01 16.47
C TRP A 310 -4.97 -6.96 16.33
N ASP A 311 -4.66 -6.31 17.43
CA ASP A 311 -3.59 -5.33 17.51
C ASP A 311 -2.37 -5.93 18.22
N THR A 312 -1.20 -5.31 18.04
CA THR A 312 -0.07 -5.57 18.96
C THR A 312 -0.37 -4.84 20.28
N PRO A 313 -0.22 -5.49 21.45
CA PRO A 313 -0.35 -4.80 22.74
C PRO A 313 0.68 -3.68 22.89
#